data_AF-A0A969JP13-F1
#
_entry.id   AF-A0A969JP13-F1
#
_cell.length_a   1.000
_cell.length_b   1.000
_cell.length_c   1.000
_cell.angle_alpha   90.00
_cell.angle_beta   90.00
_cell.angle_gamma   90.00
#
_symmetry.space_group_name_H-M   'P 1'
#
loop_
_entity.id
_entity.type
_entity.pdbx_description
1 polymer ?
#
loop_
_entity_poly.entity_id
_entity_poly.type
_entity_poly.pdbx_seq_one_letter_code
_entity_poly.pdbx_strand_id
1 'polypeptide(L)' 'MDILHLVDRLEELFNQSRSIPLTRQVVVDEDRMLDLVDQMRVSIPEEVKKAQQILSQRDRIIAQSQEEANRTIGLAREKK' A
#
# COMPACT_ATOMS: atom_id res chain seq x y z
N MET A 1 -4.05 2.65 9.76
CA MET A 1 -2.67 2.36 10.22
C MET A 1 -1.88 2.01 8.97
N ASP A 2 -0.63 2.44 8.86
CA ASP A 2 0.21 2.02 7.73
C ASP A 2 0.51 0.52 7.86
N ILE A 3 0.57 -0.20 6.74
CA ILE A 3 0.93 -1.62 6.66
C ILE A 3 2.25 -1.89 7.39
N LEU A 4 3.23 -0.98 7.27
CA LEU A 4 4.52 -1.09 7.96
C LEU A 4 4.36 -1.11 9.48
N HIS A 5 3.50 -0.26 10.02
CA HIS A 5 3.25 -0.21 11.46
C HIS A 5 2.56 -1.48 11.99
N LEU A 6 1.71 -2.11 11.16
CA LEU A 6 1.09 -3.39 11.51
C LEU A 6 2.11 -4.53 11.51
N VAL A 7 3.09 -4.49 10.61
CA VAL A 7 4.22 -5.43 10.60
C VAL A 7 5.09 -5.26 11.84
N ASP A 8 5.43 -4.02 12.21
CA ASP A 8 6.21 -3.75 13.43
C ASP A 8 5.51 -4.28 14.68
N ARG A 9 4.19 -4.09 14.78
CA ARG A 9 3.38 -4.64 15.88
C ARG A 9 3.34 -6.16 15.90
N LEU A 10 3.32 -6.80 14.72
CA LEU A 10 3.39 -8.26 14.63
C LEU A 10 4.73 -8.76 15.18
N GLU A 11 5.83 -8.13 14.76
CA GLU A 11 7.17 -8.47 15.21
C GLU A 11 7.32 -8.25 16.72
N GLU A 12 6.79 -7.14 17.25
CA GLU A 12 6.75 -6.88 18.69
C GLU A 12 5.98 -7.96 19.45
N LEU A 13 4.82 -8.39 18.94
CA LEU A 13 4.01 -9.46 19.55
C LEU A 13 4.79 -10.78 19.59
N PHE A 14 5.50 -11.12 18.53
CA PHE A 14 6.37 -12.30 18.49
C PHE A 14 7.57 -12.18 19.44
N ASN A 15 8.21 -11.01 19.53
CA ASN A 15 9.35 -10.78 20.43
C ASN A 15 8.97 -10.81 21.92
N GLN A 16 7.74 -10.41 22.25
CA GLN A 16 7.21 -10.45 23.62
C GLN A 16 6.68 -11.84 24.00
N SER A 17 6.54 -12.76 23.03
CA SER A 17 5.95 -14.07 23.23
C SER A 17 6.89 -15.03 23.96
N ARG A 18 6.31 -15.95 24.74
CA ARG A 18 7.12 -16.93 25.49
C ARG A 18 7.54 -18.06 24.56
N SER A 19 8.83 -18.19 24.32
CA SER A 19 9.40 -19.31 23.55
C SER A 19 9.32 -20.62 24.32
N ILE A 20 8.97 -21.70 23.62
CA ILE A 20 8.92 -23.04 24.20
C ILE A 20 10.31 -23.70 24.07
N PRO A 21 10.95 -24.12 25.19
CA PRO A 21 12.27 -24.74 25.16
C PRO A 21 12.35 -25.93 24.21
N LEU A 22 13.49 -26.10 23.55
CA LEU A 22 13.76 -27.18 22.58
C LEU A 22 12.86 -27.16 21.32
N THR A 23 12.11 -26.09 21.07
CA THR A 23 11.31 -25.91 19.85
C THR A 23 11.56 -24.53 19.21
N ARG A 24 11.05 -24.33 17.99
CA ARG A 24 10.98 -23.01 17.33
C ARG A 24 9.59 -22.37 17.48
N GLN A 25 8.79 -22.82 18.45
CA GLN A 25 7.44 -22.34 18.67
C GLN A 25 7.42 -21.30 19.79
N VAL A 26 6.49 -20.35 19.67
CA VAL A 26 6.23 -19.32 20.67
C VAL A 26 4.76 -19.35 21.07
N VAL A 27 4.49 -18.99 22.32
CA VAL A 27 3.14 -18.81 22.85
C VAL A 27 2.73 -17.36 22.68
N VAL A 28 1.73 -17.15 21.83
CA VAL A 28 1.12 -15.85 21.54
C VAL A 28 -0.26 -15.75 22.20
N ASP A 29 -0.66 -14.53 22.52
CA ASP A 29 -2.05 -14.23 22.90
C ASP A 29 -2.93 -14.26 21.65
N GLU A 30 -3.94 -15.14 21.65
CA GLU A 30 -4.80 -15.38 20.50
C GLU A 30 -5.63 -14.15 20.13
N ASP A 31 -6.25 -13.49 21.13
CA ASP A 31 -7.10 -12.32 20.91
C ASP A 31 -6.29 -11.18 20.29
N ARG A 32 -5.10 -10.91 20.84
CA ARG A 32 -4.19 -9.86 20.29
C ARG A 32 -3.73 -10.17 18.87
N MET A 33 -3.50 -11.45 18.56
CA MET A 33 -3.08 -11.87 17.22
C MET A 33 -4.22 -11.73 16.21
N LEU A 34 -5.43 -12.14 16.57
CA LEU A 34 -6.62 -12.00 15.72
C LEU A 34 -6.98 -10.54 15.47
N ASP A 35 -6.92 -9.69 16.49
CA ASP A 35 -7.15 -8.24 16.36
C ASP A 35 -6.17 -7.60 15.36
N LEU A 36 -4.91 -8.04 15.38
CA LEU A 36 -3.89 -7.55 14.44
C LEU A 36 -4.20 -8.02 13.01
N VAL A 37 -4.59 -9.27 12.83
CA VAL A 37 -4.98 -9.83 11.54
C VAL A 37 -6.17 -9.08 10.95
N ASP A 38 -7.16 -8.74 11.77
CA ASP A 38 -8.32 -7.96 11.32
C ASP A 38 -7.94 -6.53 10.91
N GLN A 39 -7.04 -5.88 11.66
CA GLN A 39 -6.50 -4.57 11.27
C GLN A 39 -5.74 -4.61 9.94
N MET A 40 -4.95 -5.67 9.70
CA MET A 40 -4.26 -5.89 8.42
C MET A 40 -5.26 -6.11 7.28
N ARG A 41 -6.32 -6.91 7.50
CA ARG A 41 -7.37 -7.14 6.49
C ARG A 41 -8.08 -5.86 6.06
N VAL A 42 -8.22 -4.89 6.95
CA VAL A 42 -8.88 -3.60 6.64
C VAL A 42 -7.93 -2.61 5.98
N SER A 43 -6.69 -2.51 6.48
CA SER A 43 -5.76 -1.47 6.00
C SER A 43 -5.19 -1.82 4.63
N ILE A 44 -4.67 -3.04 4.45
CA ILE A 44 -3.95 -3.45 3.22
C ILE A 44 -4.76 -3.17 1.92
N PRO A 45 -6.07 -3.51 1.83
CA PRO A 45 -6.84 -3.23 0.62
C PRO A 45 -6.96 -1.74 0.30
N GLU A 46 -7.06 -0.88 1.31
CA GLU A 46 -7.17 0.57 1.14
C GLU A 46 -5.86 1.16 0.62
N GLU A 47 -4.71 0.74 1.16
CA GLU A 47 -3.40 1.16 0.65
C GLU A 47 -3.18 0.72 -0.81
N VAL A 48 -3.53 -0.53 -1.15
CA VAL A 48 -3.41 -1.04 -2.52
C VAL A 48 -4.33 -0.26 -3.48
N LYS A 49 -5.58 -0.02 -3.09
CA LYS A 49 -6.53 0.76 -3.89
C LYS A 49 -6.05 2.18 -4.12
N LYS A 50 -5.51 2.84 -3.09
CA LYS A 50 -4.92 4.17 -3.20
C LYS A 50 -3.73 4.18 -4.16
N ALA A 51 -2.84 3.19 -4.08
CA ALA A 51 -1.73 3.05 -5.01
C ALA A 51 -2.21 2.89 -6.47
N GLN A 52 -3.22 2.03 -6.70
CA GLN A 52 -3.84 1.87 -8.03
C GLN A 52 -4.47 3.17 -8.55
N GLN A 53 -5.14 3.94 -7.68
CA GLN A 53 -5.70 5.24 -8.04
C GLN A 53 -4.62 6.23 -8.46
N ILE A 54 -3.51 6.31 -7.73
CA ILE A 54 -2.37 7.19 -8.06
C ILE A 54 -1.77 6.80 -9.42
N LEU A 55 -1.58 5.50 -9.67
CA LEU A 55 -1.09 5.02 -10.97
C LEU A 55 -2.04 5.38 -12.11
N SER A 56 -3.35 5.19 -11.92
CA SER A 56 -4.34 5.59 -12.93
C SER A 56 -4.37 7.09 -13.18
N GLN A 57 -4.22 7.92 -12.13
CA GLN A 57 -4.14 9.37 -12.27
C GLN A 57 -2.90 9.80 -13.04
N ARG A 58 -1.74 9.20 -12.75
CA ARG A 58 -0.49 9.43 -13.48
C ARG A 58 -0.68 9.20 -14.97
N ASP A 59 -1.27 8.07 -15.34
CA ASP A 59 -1.45 7.72 -16.76
C ASP A 59 -2.40 8.70 -17.47
N ARG A 60 -3.47 9.15 -16.79
CA ARG A 60 -4.36 10.19 -17.31
C ARG A 60 -3.64 11.52 -17.53
N ILE A 61 -2.83 11.96 -16.56
CA ILE A 61 -2.07 13.22 -16.65
C ILE A 61 -1.10 13.16 -17.83
N ILE A 62 -0.42 12.03 -18.03
CA ILE A 62 0.49 11.85 -19.17
C ILE A 62 -0.29 11.92 -20.48
N ALA A 63 -1.43 11.24 -20.58
CA ALA A 63 -2.25 11.27 -21.79
C ALA A 63 -2.75 12.68 -22.13
N GLN A 64 -3.29 13.40 -21.14
CA GLN A 64 -3.74 14.78 -21.30
C GLN A 64 -2.59 15.70 -21.73
N SER A 65 -1.43 15.60 -21.09
CA SER A 65 -0.25 16.40 -21.44
C SER A 65 0.19 16.16 -22.88
N GLN A 66 0.15 14.90 -23.35
CA GLN A 66 0.51 14.55 -24.72
C GLN A 66 -0.50 15.10 -25.73
N GLU A 67 -1.80 15.06 -25.39
CA GLU A 67 -2.86 15.63 -26.21
C GLU A 67 -2.72 17.16 -26.33
N GLU A 68 -2.50 17.86 -25.21
CA GLU A 68 -2.27 19.30 -25.17
C GLU A 68 -1.01 19.71 -25.95
N ALA A 69 0.08 18.95 -25.83
CA ALA A 69 1.30 19.17 -26.61
C ALA A 69 1.04 19.02 -28.12
N ASN A 70 0.35 17.94 -28.53
CA ASN A 70 0.00 17.71 -29.93
C ASN A 70 -0.90 18.81 -30.48
N ARG A 71 -1.90 19.25 -29.70
CA ARG A 71 -2.79 20.37 -30.06
C ARG A 71 -2.01 21.66 -30.25
N THR A 72 -1.09 21.97 -29.34
CA THR A 72 -0.25 23.18 -29.42
C THR A 72 0.62 23.17 -30.68
N ILE A 73 1.25 22.03 -30.99
CA ILE A 73 2.05 21.86 -32.21
C ILE A 73 1.18 21.98 -33.46
N GLY A 74 -0.03 21.39 -33.45
CA GLY A 74 -1.00 21.49 -34.55
C GLY A 74 -1.38 22.94 -34.85
N LEU A 75 -1.78 23.70 -33.82
CA LEU A 75 -2.12 25.12 -33.95
C LEU A 75 -0.94 25.96 -34.45
N ALA A 76 0.29 25.64 -34.04
CA ALA A 76 1.49 26.34 -34.52
C ALA A 76 1.79 26.04 -36.00
N ARG A 77 1.45 24.85 -36.49
CA ARG A 77 1.60 24.48 -37.91
C ARG A 77 0.53 25.10 -38.80
N GLU A 78 -0.71 25.23 -38.33
CA GLU A 78 -1.80 25.87 -39.09
C GLU A 78 -1.63 27.39 -39.26
N LYS A 79 -0.83 28.05 -38.42
CA LYS A 79 -0.56 29.49 -38.50
C LYS A 79 0.61 29.86 -39.43
N LYS A 80 1.22 28.90 -40.13
CA LYS A 80 2.23 29.12 -41.18
C LYS A 80 1.59 29.01 -42.55
#